data_AF-A0A242K8R8-F1
#
_entry.id   AF-A0A242K8R8-F1
#
_cell.length_a   1.000
_cell.length_b   1.000
_cell.length_c   1.000
_cell.angle_alpha   90.00
_cell.angle_beta   90.00
_cell.angle_gamma   90.00
#
_symmetry.space_group_name_H-M   'P 1'
#
loop_
_entity.id
_entity.type
_entity.pdbx_description
1 polymer ?
#
loop_
_entity_poly.entity_id
_entity_poly.type
_entity_poly.pdbx_seq_one_letter_code
_entity_poly.pdbx_strand_id
1 'polypeptide(L)' 'MNEIQWRRTHFAIKKDGKYKHFPAQNYNTELNKSCLFLSEEAAYRNASIYDEVVQVELREIPKEEWAKWTK' A
#
# COMPACT_ATOMS: atom_id res chain seq x y z
N MET A 1 -11.27 3.53 -26.64
CA MET A 1 -11.10 4.55 -25.59
C MET A 1 -10.10 3.97 -24.61
N ASN A 2 -8.82 4.35 -24.72
CA ASN A 2 -7.80 3.81 -23.83
C ASN A 2 -7.94 4.52 -22.49
N GLU A 3 -8.37 3.77 -21.48
CA GLU A 3 -8.40 4.22 -20.09
C GLU A 3 -7.06 4.86 -19.73
N ILE A 4 -7.13 6.09 -19.23
CA ILE A 4 -6.02 6.78 -18.59
C ILE A 4 -5.67 5.93 -17.37
N GLN A 5 -4.72 5.00 -17.51
CA GLN A 5 -4.06 4.40 -16.37
C GLN A 5 -3.30 5.54 -15.68
N TRP A 6 -3.95 6.14 -14.70
CA TRP A 6 -3.29 6.94 -13.70
C TRP A 6 -2.29 6.02 -12.99
N ARG A 7 -1.08 5.88 -13.54
CA ARG A 7 0.10 5.41 -12.83
C ARG A 7 0.43 6.44 -11.76
N ARG A 8 -0.46 6.59 -10.78
CA ARG A 8 -0.15 7.28 -9.54
C ARG A 8 0.84 6.35 -8.84
N THR A 9 2.07 6.80 -8.74
CA THR A 9 3.05 6.17 -7.87
C THR A 9 2.53 6.32 -6.45
N HIS A 10 2.26 5.19 -5.79
CA HIS A 10 1.78 5.17 -4.43
C HIS A 10 2.93 4.78 -3.51
N PHE A 11 2.93 5.31 -2.30
CA PHE A 11 3.90 4.95 -1.28
C PHE A 11 3.18 4.37 -0.07
N ALA A 12 3.83 3.39 0.54
CA ALA A 12 3.40 2.77 1.79
C ALA A 12 4.54 2.82 2.80
N ILE A 13 4.17 2.81 4.08
CA ILE A 13 5.12 2.72 5.18
C ILE A 13 5.14 1.27 5.66
N LYS A 14 6.31 0.66 5.75
CA LYS A 14 6.52 -0.75 6.08
C LYS A 14 7.45 -0.86 7.29
N LYS A 15 7.14 -1.79 8.20
CA LYS A 15 7.98 -2.12 9.36
C LYS A 15 7.86 -3.59 9.68
N ASP A 16 8.98 -4.29 9.88
CA ASP A 16 9.01 -5.71 10.24
C ASP A 16 8.12 -6.60 9.33
N GLY A 17 8.12 -6.33 8.03
CA GLY A 17 7.32 -7.07 7.05
C GLY A 17 5.83 -6.71 7.01
N LYS A 18 5.38 -5.71 7.78
CA LYS A 18 3.99 -5.25 7.85
C LYS A 18 3.84 -3.84 7.29
N TYR A 19 2.75 -3.58 6.61
CA TYR A 19 2.37 -2.27 6.08
C TYR A 19 1.52 -1.50 7.09
N LYS A 20 1.78 -0.20 7.22
CA LYS A 20 1.03 0.72 8.08
C LYS A 20 -0.27 1.14 7.39
N HIS A 21 -1.38 0.89 8.05
CA HIS A 21 -2.72 1.29 7.65
C HIS A 21 -3.00 2.70 8.17
N PHE A 22 -3.24 3.66 7.29
CA PHE A 22 -3.65 5.01 7.66
C PHE A 22 -5.17 5.19 7.54
N PRO A 23 -5.81 6.02 8.38
CA PRO A 23 -5.27 6.73 9.53
C PRO A 23 -5.24 5.88 10.82
N ALA A 24 -5.60 4.59 10.75
CA ALA A 24 -5.70 3.72 11.92
C ALA A 24 -4.36 3.47 12.65
N GLN A 25 -3.22 3.75 11.99
CA GLN A 25 -1.84 3.55 12.45
C GLN A 25 -1.51 2.11 12.87
N ASN A 26 -2.30 1.14 12.41
CA ASN A 26 -2.06 -0.28 12.66
C ASN A 26 -1.14 -0.87 11.59
N TYR A 27 -0.35 -1.88 11.94
CA TYR A 27 0.54 -2.57 11.01
C TYR A 27 -0.01 -3.95 10.69
N ASN A 28 -0.18 -4.27 9.40
CA ASN A 28 -0.68 -5.57 8.95
C ASN A 28 0.24 -6.19 7.89
N THR A 29 0.33 -7.51 7.85
CA THR A 29 1.10 -8.24 6.82
C THR A 29 0.47 -8.11 5.43
N GLU A 30 -0.85 -7.95 5.38
CA GLU A 30 -1.60 -7.83 4.14
C GLU A 30 -1.82 -6.37 3.75
N LEU A 31 -1.52 -6.08 2.49
CA LEU A 31 -1.79 -4.79 1.87
C LEU A 31 -3.15 -4.88 1.16
N ASN A 32 -4.17 -4.23 1.72
CA ASN A 32 -5.54 -4.30 1.20
C ASN A 32 -6.09 -2.90 0.86
N LYS A 33 -7.31 -2.85 0.33
CA LYS A 33 -7.98 -1.58 -0.05
C LYS A 33 -8.20 -0.61 1.13
N SER A 34 -8.06 -1.07 2.38
CA SER A 34 -8.12 -0.24 3.59
C SER A 34 -6.78 0.42 3.93
N CYS A 35 -5.67 0.01 3.31
CA CYS A 35 -4.42 0.77 3.35
C CYS A 35 -4.61 2.08 2.58
N LEU A 36 -4.64 3.21 3.28
CA LEU A 36 -4.49 4.50 2.60
C LEU A 36 -3.06 4.65 2.10
N PHE A 37 -2.92 4.65 0.78
CA PHE A 37 -1.68 4.95 0.09
C PHE A 37 -1.39 6.45 0.14
N LEU A 38 -0.12 6.79 0.38
CA LEU A 38 0.33 8.17 0.53
C LEU A 38 1.12 8.62 -0.70
N SER A 39 1.20 9.94 -0.89
CA SER A 39 2.25 10.52 -1.74
C SER A 39 3.61 10.32 -1.07
N GLU A 40 4.69 10.47 -1.84
CA GLU A 40 6.06 10.33 -1.35
C GLU A 40 6.31 11.23 -0.12
N GLU A 41 6.02 12.53 -0.25
CA GLU A 41 6.20 13.52 0.82
C GLU A 41 5.41 13.14 2.09
N ALA A 42 4.16 12.68 1.92
CA ALA A 42 3.34 12.26 3.04
C ALA A 42 3.87 10.98 3.70
N ALA A 43 4.42 10.04 2.92
CA ALA A 43 5.03 8.83 3.45
C ALA A 43 6.28 9.16 4.29
N TYR A 44 7.21 9.97 3.76
CA TYR A 44 8.39 10.38 4.53
C TYR A 44 8.05 11.21 5.77
N ARG A 45 7.02 12.07 5.69
CA ARG A 45 6.56 12.86 6.85
C ARG A 45 5.96 12.00 7.97
N ASN A 46 5.31 10.88 7.61
CA ASN A 46 4.60 10.01 8.57
C ASN A 46 5.39 8.75 8.97
N ALA A 47 6.53 8.50 8.33
CA ALA A 47 7.46 7.44 8.68
C ALA A 47 8.21 7.80 9.96
N SER A 48 8.32 6.84 10.88
CA SER A 48 9.24 6.90 12.01
C SER A 48 10.65 6.48 11.60
N ILE A 49 11.64 6.73 12.46
CA ILE A 49 13.04 6.37 12.21
C ILE A 49 13.29 4.87 11.93
N TYR A 50 12.37 4.00 12.35
CA TYR A 50 12.43 2.54 12.14
C TYR A 50 11.51 2.05 11.03
N ASP A 51 10.83 2.96 10.33
CA ASP A 51 9.93 2.63 9.25
C ASP A 51 10.67 2.71 7.90
N GLU A 52 10.31 1.82 6.98
CA GLU A 52 10.77 1.81 5.59
C GLU A 52 9.67 2.39 4.69
N VAL A 53 9.99 3.42 3.89
CA VAL A 53 9.07 3.93 2.87
C VAL A 53 9.28 3.14 1.59
N VAL A 54 8.22 2.46 1.13
CA VAL A 54 8.26 1.62 -0.06
C VAL A 54 7.30 2.13 -1.12
N GLN A 55 7.76 2.14 -2.36
CA GLN A 55 6.90 2.40 -3.51
C GLN A 55 6.05 1.17 -3.80
N VAL A 56 4.76 1.38 -4.03
CA VAL A 56 3.78 0.33 -4.32
C VAL A 56 2.97 0.70 -5.56
N GLU A 57 2.65 -0.31 -6.35
CA GLU A 57 1.74 -0.19 -7.48
C GLU A 57 0.41 -0.84 -7.12
N LEU A 58 -0.69 -0.09 -7.32
CA LEU A 58 -2.02 -0.61 -7.07
C LEU A 58 -2.46 -1.42 -8.28
N ARG A 59 -2.65 -2.70 -8.07
CA ARG A 59 -3.28 -3.58 -9.04
C ARG A 59 -4.62 -4.03 -8.49
N GLU A 60 -5.69 -3.75 -9.22
CA GLU A 60 -6.97 -4.40 -8.92
C GLU A 60 -6.89 -5.86 -9.36
N ILE A 61 -7.04 -6.75 -8.39
CA ILE A 61 -7.07 -8.19 -8.62
C ILE A 61 -8.54 -8.61 -8.64
N PRO A 62 -9.04 -9.24 -9.72
CA PRO A 62 -10.40 -9.77 -9.75
C PRO A 62 -10.55 -10.86 -8.68
N LYS A 63 -11.76 -10.96 -8.11
CA LYS A 63 -12.07 -11.85 -6.97
C LYS A 63 -11.64 -13.31 -7.19
N GLU A 64 -11.69 -13.77 -8.43
CA GLU A 64 -11.30 -15.13 -8.85
C GLU A 64 -9.79 -15.39 -8.71
N GLU A 65 -8.96 -14.35 -8.88
CA GLU A 65 -7.51 -14.45 -8.70
C GLU A 65 -7.10 -14.30 -7.23
N TRP A 66 -7.85 -13.54 -6.43
CA TRP A 66 -7.60 -13.40 -4.98
C TRP A 66 -7.56 -14.76 -4.27
N ALA A 67 -8.46 -15.69 -4.65
CA ALA A 67 -8.54 -17.02 -4.05
C ALA A 67 -7.27 -17.88 -4.24
N LYS A 68 -6.39 -17.53 -5.20
CA LYS A 68 -5.12 -18.24 -5.42
C LYS A 68 -4.01 -17.79 -4.45
N TRP A 69 -4.14 -16.61 -3.85
CA TRP A 69 -3.14 -16.01 -2.97
C TRP A 69 -3.41 -16.27 -1.49
N THR A 70 -4.62 -16.74 -1.14
CA THR A 70 -5.04 -17.03 0.23
C THR A 70 -5.02 -18.52 0.58
N LYS A 71 -4.24 -19.35 -0.13
CA LYS A 71 -4.21 -20.80 0.03
C LYS A 71 -2.96 -21.29 0.76
#